data_AF-A0A7W0U064-F1
#
_entry.id   AF-A0A7W0U064-F1
#
_cell.length_a   1.000
_cell.length_b   1.000
_cell.length_c   1.000
_cell.angle_alpha   90.00
_cell.angle_beta   90.00
_cell.angle_gamma   90.00
#
_symmetry.space_group_name_H-M   'P 1'
#
loop_
_entity.id
_entity.type
_entity.pdbx_description
1 polymer ?
#
loop_
_entity_poly.entity_id
_entity_poly.type
_entity_poly.pdbx_seq_one_letter_code
_entity_poly.pdbx_strand_id
1 'polypeptide(L)'
;MSAVSGLASVVTRAAFGGEITYVTRGRGQQRAAAIVPAELVERYKAMIDQEDGRIARKRLADLDAGRAVAVPADEVARVLGV
;
A
#
# COMPACT_ATOMS: atom_id res chain seq x y z
N MET A 1 -9.23 35.93 9.87
CA MET A 1 -8.86 34.55 10.20
C MET A 1 -8.23 33.94 8.94
N SER A 2 -6.91 33.88 8.87
CA SER A 2 -6.16 33.58 7.63
C SER A 2 -6.08 32.07 7.39
N ALA A 3 -6.41 31.63 6.18
CA ALA A 3 -6.58 30.24 5.75
C ALA A 3 -5.27 29.44 5.56
N VAL A 4 -4.25 29.70 6.40
CA VAL A 4 -2.95 29.00 6.36
C VAL A 4 -2.87 27.83 7.36
N SER A 5 -3.83 27.65 8.28
CA SER A 5 -3.64 26.72 9.42
C SER A 5 -4.34 25.34 9.34
N GLY A 6 -5.10 25.02 8.28
CA GLY A 6 -5.90 23.78 8.23
C GLY A 6 -5.05 22.51 8.06
N LEU A 7 -4.18 22.48 7.05
CA LEU A 7 -3.37 21.29 6.75
C LEU A 7 -2.38 20.97 7.86
N ALA A 8 -1.68 21.97 8.39
CA ALA A 8 -0.74 21.77 9.50
C ALA A 8 -1.43 21.18 10.74
N SER A 9 -2.66 21.64 11.07
CA SER A 9 -3.44 21.06 12.15
C SER A 9 -3.79 19.60 11.89
N VAL A 10 -4.26 19.26 10.69
CA VAL A 10 -4.60 17.87 10.33
C VAL A 10 -3.38 16.95 10.39
N VAL A 11 -2.24 17.40 9.86
CA VAL A 11 -0.98 16.65 9.93
C VAL A 11 -0.52 16.46 11.38
N THR A 12 -0.63 17.49 12.21
CA THR A 12 -0.29 17.41 13.64
C THR A 12 -1.17 16.38 14.36
N ARG A 13 -2.48 16.37 14.10
CA ARG A 13 -3.40 15.39 14.71
C ARG A 13 -3.13 13.97 14.22
N ALA A 14 -2.73 13.77 12.97
CA ALA A 14 -2.30 12.47 12.48
C ALA A 14 -0.98 12.02 13.14
N ALA A 15 0.02 12.89 13.18
CA ALA A 15 1.36 12.55 13.71
C ALA A 15 1.37 12.29 15.22
N PHE A 16 0.57 13.04 16.00
CA PHE A 16 0.63 12.96 17.47
C PHE A 16 -0.65 12.45 18.13
N GLY A 17 -1.79 12.54 17.44
CA GLY A 17 -3.09 12.12 17.96
C GLY A 17 -3.61 10.80 17.39
N GLY A 18 -2.92 10.22 16.40
CA GLY A 18 -3.36 8.99 15.74
C GLY A 18 -4.58 9.17 14.83
N GLU A 19 -4.97 10.41 14.51
CA GLU A 19 -6.19 10.69 13.76
C GLU A 19 -6.04 10.38 12.26
N ILE A 20 -7.07 9.77 11.67
CA ILE A 20 -7.18 9.59 10.22
C ILE A 20 -8.17 10.62 9.68
N THR A 21 -7.72 11.47 8.77
CA THR A 21 -8.57 12.47 8.10
C THR A 21 -8.71 12.15 6.62
N TYR A 22 -9.94 11.98 6.14
CA TYR A 22 -10.21 11.81 4.71
C TYR A 22 -10.33 13.17 4.01
N VAL A 23 -9.62 13.31 2.89
CA VAL A 23 -9.75 14.44 1.97
C VAL A 23 -10.76 14.06 0.90
N THR A 24 -11.85 14.82 0.81
CA THR A 24 -12.91 14.62 -0.17
C THR A 24 -12.82 15.61 -1.33
N ARG A 25 -13.27 15.22 -2.52
CA ARG A 25 -13.28 16.05 -3.73
C ARG A 25 -14.67 16.10 -4.36
N GLY A 26 -15.00 17.26 -4.93
CA GLY A 26 -16.20 17.47 -5.73
C GLY A 26 -17.49 17.57 -4.91
N ARG A 27 -18.60 17.84 -5.59
CA ARG A 27 -19.92 18.00 -4.96
C ARG A 27 -20.44 16.72 -4.32
N GLY A 28 -19.99 15.56 -4.80
CA GLY A 28 -20.34 14.25 -4.24
C GLY A 28 -19.51 13.84 -3.01
N GLN A 29 -18.61 14.70 -2.50
CA GLN A 29 -17.78 14.39 -1.33
C GLN A 29 -17.03 13.05 -1.45
N GLN A 30 -16.57 12.71 -2.66
CA GLN A 30 -15.88 11.45 -2.90
C GLN A 30 -14.51 11.49 -2.22
N ARG A 31 -14.19 10.45 -1.45
CA ARG A 31 -12.86 10.32 -0.81
C ARG A 31 -11.81 10.22 -1.91
N ALA A 32 -10.88 11.17 -1.91
CA ALA A 32 -9.79 11.25 -2.87
C ALA A 32 -8.44 10.88 -2.24
N ALA A 33 -8.27 11.13 -0.94
CA ALA A 33 -7.08 10.76 -0.19
C ALA A 33 -7.38 10.62 1.31
N ALA A 34 -6.41 10.14 2.07
CA ALA A 34 -6.42 10.17 3.52
C ALA A 34 -5.06 10.67 4.04
N ILE A 35 -5.10 11.47 5.10
CA ILE A 35 -3.94 11.84 5.92
C ILE A 35 -4.00 10.92 7.14
N VAL A 36 -2.95 10.15 7.34
CA VAL A 36 -2.87 9.07 8.33
C VAL A 36 -1.56 9.15 9.11
N PRO A 37 -1.48 8.54 10.30
CA PRO A 37 -0.19 8.36 10.99
C PRO A 37 0.78 7.58 10.11
N ALA A 38 2.06 7.98 10.09
CA ALA A 38 3.07 7.33 9.26
C ALA A 38 3.30 5.87 9.70
N GLU A 39 3.30 5.63 11.01
CA GLU A 39 3.50 4.31 11.60
C GLU A 39 2.38 3.34 11.22
N LEU A 40 1.16 3.84 10.97
CA LEU A 40 0.07 3.02 10.49
C LEU A 40 0.37 2.47 9.09
N VAL A 41 0.90 3.32 8.19
CA VAL A 41 1.29 2.92 6.84
C VAL A 41 2.45 1.94 6.89
N GLU A 42 3.48 2.21 7.68
CA GLU A 42 4.65 1.33 7.76
C GLU A 42 4.31 -0.04 8.36
N ARG A 43 3.44 -0.10 9.38
CA ARG A 43 2.96 -1.39 9.92
C ARG A 43 2.16 -2.17 8.88
N TYR A 44 1.29 -1.48 8.13
CA TYR A 44 0.49 -2.13 7.10
C TYR A 44 1.37 -2.67 5.96
N LYS A 45 2.38 -1.90 5.53
CA LYS A 45 3.38 -2.36 4.56
C LYS A 45 4.15 -3.57 5.08
N ALA A 46 4.64 -3.53 6.32
CA ALA A 46 5.37 -4.64 6.91
C ALA A 46 4.53 -5.94 6.96
N MET A 47 3.22 -5.84 7.20
CA MET A 47 2.32 -6.99 7.13
C MET A 47 2.19 -7.55 5.72
N ILE A 48 2.07 -6.69 4.70
CA ILE A 48 2.01 -7.10 3.29
C ILE A 48 3.33 -7.75 2.87
N ASP A 49 4.46 -7.11 3.16
CA ASP A 49 5.79 -7.61 2.82
C ASP A 49 6.08 -8.97 3.48
N GLN A 50 5.60 -9.18 4.71
CA GLN A 50 5.72 -10.47 5.40
C GLN A 50 4.95 -11.58 4.66
N GLU A 51 3.72 -11.28 4.24
CA GLU A 51 2.86 -12.24 3.54
C GLU A 51 3.38 -12.55 2.14
N ASP A 52 3.82 -11.53 1.40
CA ASP A 52 4.47 -11.70 0.10
C ASP A 52 5.75 -12.53 0.23
N GLY A 53 6.57 -12.25 1.26
CA GLY A 53 7.74 -13.06 1.57
C GLY A 53 7.41 -14.51 1.90
N ARG A 54 6.31 -14.77 2.61
CA ARG A 54 5.83 -16.13 2.90
C ARG A 54 5.41 -16.85 1.62
N ILE A 55 4.69 -16.18 0.74
CA ILE A 55 4.25 -16.74 -0.56
C ILE A 55 5.48 -17.03 -1.43
N ALA A 56 6.39 -16.07 -1.57
CA ALA A 56 7.61 -16.22 -2.36
C ALA A 56 8.44 -17.43 -1.90
N ARG A 57 8.66 -17.58 -0.57
CA ARG A 57 9.37 -18.75 -0.01
C ARG A 57 8.67 -20.07 -0.34
N LYS A 58 7.34 -20.12 -0.25
CA LYS A 58 6.56 -21.31 -0.61
C LYS A 58 6.74 -21.65 -2.10
N ARG A 59 6.66 -20.66 -2.98
CA ARG A 59 6.82 -20.85 -4.43
C ARG A 59 8.22 -21.31 -4.80
N LEU A 60 9.25 -20.76 -4.15
CA LEU A 60 10.62 -21.22 -4.34
C LEU A 60 10.77 -22.69 -3.93
N ALA A 61 10.22 -23.09 -2.78
CA ALA A 61 10.24 -24.49 -2.34
C ALA A 61 9.46 -25.44 -3.27
N ASP A 62 8.44 -24.95 -3.98
CA ASP A 62 7.74 -25.72 -5.00
C ASP A 62 8.57 -25.90 -6.28
N LEU A 63 9.35 -24.87 -6.68
CA LEU A 63 10.29 -24.96 -7.79
C LEU A 63 11.43 -25.94 -7.47
N ASP A 64 12.05 -25.81 -6.30
CA ASP A 64 13.16 -26.65 -5.86
C ASP A 64 12.76 -28.13 -5.78
N ALA A 65 11.51 -28.40 -5.41
CA ALA A 65 10.97 -29.75 -5.34
C ALA A 65 10.37 -30.27 -6.66
N GLY A 66 10.46 -29.50 -7.75
CA GLY A 66 9.89 -29.87 -9.05
C GLY A 66 8.36 -29.93 -9.09
N ARG A 67 7.66 -29.33 -8.11
CA ARG A 67 6.19 -29.23 -8.07
C ARG A 67 5.66 -28.04 -8.88
N ALA A 68 6.54 -27.14 -9.30
CA ALA A 68 6.24 -25.99 -10.15
C ALA A 68 7.32 -25.83 -11.22
N VAL A 69 7.02 -25.08 -12.27
CA VAL A 69 7.96 -24.75 -13.36
C VAL A 69 8.07 -23.23 -13.48
N ALA A 70 9.29 -22.75 -13.70
CA ALA A 70 9.54 -21.34 -13.97
C ALA A 70 9.16 -21.01 -15.42
N VAL A 71 8.45 -19.88 -15.60
CA VAL A 71 8.12 -19.35 -16.93
C VAL A 71 9.01 -18.13 -17.19
N PRO A 72 9.66 -18.03 -18.37
CA PRO A 72 10.43 -16.86 -18.75
C PRO A 72 9.60 -15.57 -18.74
N ALA A 73 10.20 -14.45 -18.34
CA ALA A 73 9.49 -13.17 -18.18
C ALA A 73 8.96 -12.61 -19.50
N ASP A 74 9.64 -12.84 -20.61
CA ASP A 74 9.22 -12.47 -21.97
C ASP A 74 7.98 -13.25 -22.42
N GLU A 75 7.88 -14.53 -22.04
CA GLU A 75 6.68 -15.33 -22.27
C GLU A 75 5.49 -14.80 -21.46
N VAL A 76 5.72 -14.43 -20.18
CA VAL A 76 4.68 -13.81 -19.34
C VAL A 76 4.23 -12.48 -19.92
N ALA A 77 5.16 -11.61 -20.33
CA ALA A 77 4.86 -10.31 -20.94
C ALA A 77 4.00 -10.47 -22.22
N ARG A 78 4.38 -11.40 -23.09
CA ARG A 78 3.61 -11.74 -24.31
C ARG A 78 2.18 -12.18 -23.99
N VAL A 79 1.98 -12.99 -22.95
CA VAL A 79 0.66 -13.49 -22.55
C VAL A 79 -0.21 -12.39 -21.94
N LEU A 80 0.40 -11.50 -21.16
CA LEU A 80 -0.30 -10.41 -20.48
C LEU A 80 -0.50 -9.15 -21.34
N GLY A 81 0.16 -9.07 -22.50
CA GLY A 81 0.09 -7.92 -23.40
C GLY A 81 0.73 -6.67 -22.82
N VAL A 82 1.78 -6.84 -22.01
CA VAL A 82 2.56 -5.76 -21.38
C VAL A 82 3.98 -5.67 -21.91
#